data_AF-A0A940BIW7-F1
#
_entry.id   AF-A0A940BIW7-F1
#
_cell.length_a   1.000
_cell.length_b   1.000
_cell.length_c   1.000
_cell.angle_alpha   90.00
_cell.angle_beta   90.00
_cell.angle_gamma   90.00
#
_symmetry.space_group_name_H-M   'P 1'
#
loop_
_entity.id
_entity.type
_entity.pdbx_description
1 polymer ?
#
loop_
_entity_poly.entity_id
_entity_poly.type
_entity_poly.pdbx_seq_one_letter_code
_entity_poly.pdbx_strand_id
1 'polypeptide(L)'
;MKTGIPAPRARIVVRDAQWLVRNVEPTKSGGYMIHCRGLSDVVRDKEMQLLSRAEDLVEILDPATTRLVQDHSPYIINTKAQA
;
A
#
# COMPACT_ATOMS: atom_id res chain seq x y z
N MET A 1 6.49 -5.14 11.53
CA MET A 1 5.59 -5.28 10.37
C MET A 1 4.85 -6.60 10.51
N LYS A 2 3.56 -6.66 10.20
CA LYS A 2 2.76 -7.88 10.35
C LYS A 2 2.53 -8.52 8.98
N THR A 3 2.75 -9.81 8.89
CA THR A 3 2.41 -10.65 7.73
C THR A 3 1.11 -11.36 8.05
N GLY A 4 0.12 -11.27 7.15
CA GLY A 4 -1.20 -11.85 7.38
C GLY A 4 -2.22 -11.39 6.35
N ILE A 5 -3.47 -11.83 6.49
CA ILE A 5 -4.56 -11.40 5.61
C ILE A 5 -4.90 -9.94 5.94
N PRO A 6 -4.73 -8.99 5.01
CA PRO A 6 -5.02 -7.59 5.26
C PRO A 6 -6.54 -7.37 5.38
N ALA A 7 -6.93 -6.42 6.22
CA ALA A 7 -8.31 -5.95 6.24
C ALA A 7 -8.58 -5.06 5.01
N PRO A 8 -9.85 -4.95 4.56
CA PRO A 8 -10.23 -3.89 3.63
C PRO A 8 -9.77 -2.52 4.13
N ARG A 9 -9.30 -1.66 3.21
CA ARG A 9 -8.72 -0.33 3.48
C ARG A 9 -7.34 -0.34 4.15
N ALA A 10 -6.75 -1.50 4.43
CA ALA A 10 -5.36 -1.56 4.87
C ALA A 10 -4.41 -1.08 3.76
N ARG A 11 -3.24 -0.56 4.16
CA ARG A 11 -2.11 -0.30 3.26
C ARG A 11 -1.17 -1.49 3.31
N ILE A 12 -0.71 -1.94 2.15
CA ILE A 12 0.24 -3.06 2.04
C ILE A 12 1.40 -2.68 1.13
N VAL A 13 2.55 -3.34 1.33
CA VAL A 13 3.67 -3.32 0.39
C VAL A 13 3.73 -4.68 -0.30
N VAL A 14 3.76 -4.65 -1.62
CA VAL A 14 3.93 -5.84 -2.46
C VAL A 14 4.79 -5.46 -3.65
N ARG A 15 5.84 -6.25 -3.93
CA ARG A 15 6.81 -5.99 -5.01
C ARG A 15 7.40 -4.58 -4.96
N ASP A 16 7.82 -4.16 -3.77
CA ASP A 16 8.40 -2.83 -3.47
C ASP A 16 7.49 -1.63 -3.81
N ALA A 17 6.20 -1.88 -4.04
CA ALA A 17 5.20 -0.87 -4.32
C ALA A 17 4.15 -0.83 -3.21
N GLN A 18 3.62 0.38 -2.94
CA GLN A 18 2.56 0.57 -1.96
C GLN A 18 1.19 0.45 -2.61
N TRP A 19 0.30 -0.26 -1.93
CA TRP A 19 -1.05 -0.54 -2.41
C TRP A 19 -2.10 -0.30 -1.32
N LEU A 20 -3.29 0.12 -1.72
CA LEU A 20 -4.48 0.22 -0.89
C LEU A 20 -5.39 -0.98 -1.15
N VAL A 21 -5.71 -1.75 -0.10
CA VAL A 21 -6.66 -2.86 -0.20
C VAL A 21 -8.07 -2.32 -0.35
N ARG A 22 -8.75 -2.71 -1.43
CA ARG A 22 -10.14 -2.35 -1.75
C ARG A 22 -11.11 -3.39 -1.23
N ASN A 23 -10.81 -4.67 -1.44
CA ASN A 23 -11.65 -5.78 -1.08
C ASN A 23 -10.81 -7.04 -0.81
N VAL A 24 -11.32 -7.94 0.03
CA VAL A 24 -10.72 -9.24 0.30
C VAL A 24 -11.82 -10.30 0.29
N GLU A 25 -11.72 -11.25 -0.62
CA GLU A 25 -12.72 -12.31 -0.79
C GLU A 25 -12.11 -13.70 -0.65
N PRO A 26 -12.82 -14.67 -0.04
CA PRO A 26 -12.36 -16.05 0.00
C PRO A 26 -12.46 -16.70 -1.38
N THR A 27 -11.47 -17.51 -1.72
CA THR A 27 -11.43 -18.30 -2.96
C THR A 27 -11.86 -19.73 -2.70
N LYS A 28 -12.43 -20.38 -3.73
CA LYS A 28 -12.88 -21.79 -3.64
C LYS A 28 -11.76 -22.76 -3.28
N SER A 29 -10.52 -22.43 -3.62
CA SER A 29 -9.33 -23.24 -3.33
C SER A 29 -8.81 -23.10 -1.90
N GLY A 30 -9.42 -22.25 -1.05
CA GLY A 30 -9.05 -22.10 0.36
C GLY A 30 -7.98 -21.05 0.65
N GLY A 31 -7.86 -20.01 -0.19
CA GLY A 31 -7.07 -18.80 0.06
C GLY A 31 -7.92 -17.54 -0.07
N TYR A 32 -7.30 -16.36 -0.08
CA TYR A 32 -7.98 -15.08 -0.27
C TYR A 32 -7.52 -14.39 -1.55
N MET A 33 -8.47 -13.79 -2.28
CA MET A 33 -8.20 -12.86 -3.37
C MET A 33 -8.29 -11.45 -2.82
N ILE A 34 -7.22 -10.68 -2.96
CA ILE A 34 -7.07 -9.35 -2.41
C ILE A 34 -7.02 -8.36 -3.58
N HIS A 35 -8.02 -7.48 -3.64
CA HIS A 35 -8.12 -6.44 -4.66
C HIS A 35 -7.45 -5.17 -4.17
N CYS A 36 -6.51 -4.64 -4.95
CA CYS A 36 -5.67 -3.52 -4.53
C CYS A 36 -5.59 -2.43 -5.59
N ARG A 37 -5.46 -1.17 -5.14
CA ARG A 37 -5.16 -0.01 -5.98
C ARG A 37 -3.79 0.56 -5.63
N GLY A 38 -2.97 0.87 -6.62
CA GLY A 38 -1.63 1.42 -6.41
C GLY A 38 -1.64 2.81 -5.79
N LEU A 39 -0.74 3.03 -4.83
CA LEU A 39 -0.54 4.31 -4.14
C LEU A 39 0.80 4.97 -4.47
N SER A 40 1.86 4.18 -4.67
CA SER A 40 3.17 4.72 -5.05
C SER A 40 3.23 5.07 -6.54
N ASP A 41 4.11 5.99 -6.91
CA ASP A 41 4.22 6.52 -8.28
C ASP A 41 4.40 5.44 -9.35
N VAL A 42 5.18 4.40 -9.05
CA VAL A 42 5.45 3.26 -9.96
C VAL A 42 4.19 2.47 -10.34
N VAL A 43 3.16 2.52 -9.49
CA VAL A 43 1.89 1.80 -9.66
C VAL A 43 0.69 2.75 -9.66
N ARG A 44 0.92 4.04 -9.87
CA ARG A 44 -0.16 5.03 -9.96
C ARG A 44 -1.16 4.59 -11.04
N ASP A 45 -2.44 4.64 -10.70
CA ASP A 45 -3.59 4.22 -11.53
C ASP A 45 -3.60 2.74 -11.97
N LYS A 46 -2.77 1.90 -11.35
CA LYS A 46 -2.82 0.44 -11.54
C LYS A 46 -3.70 -0.21 -10.48
N GLU A 47 -4.41 -1.24 -10.90
CA GLU A 47 -5.11 -2.17 -10.03
C GLU A 47 -4.42 -3.54 -10.10
N MET A 48 -4.42 -4.26 -8.98
CA MET A 48 -3.79 -5.57 -8.87
C MET A 48 -4.68 -6.51 -8.05
N GLN A 49 -4.76 -7.76 -8.48
CA GLN A 49 -5.37 -8.85 -7.74
C GLN A 49 -4.28 -9.79 -7.24
N LEU A 50 -4.27 -10.05 -5.94
CA LEU A 50 -3.26 -10.86 -5.26
C LEU A 50 -3.92 -12.09 -4.66
N LEU A 51 -3.31 -13.25 -4.89
CA LEU A 51 -3.76 -14.49 -4.26
C LEU A 51 -2.89 -14.78 -3.04
N SER A 52 -3.51 -14.85 -1.85
CA SER A 52 -2.79 -15.04 -0.59
C SER A 52 -2.00 -16.35 -0.49
N ARG A 53 -2.23 -17.30 -1.40
CA ARG A 53 -1.51 -18.59 -1.47
C ARG A 53 -0.36 -18.59 -2.47
N ALA A 54 -0.29 -17.60 -3.37
CA ALA A 54 0.75 -17.50 -4.39
C ALA A 54 1.75 -16.39 -4.09
N GLU A 55 1.42 -15.47 -3.18
CA GLU A 55 2.23 -14.31 -2.85
C GLU A 55 2.69 -14.43 -1.38
N ASP A 56 3.99 -14.65 -1.18
CA ASP A 56 4.60 -14.86 0.15
C ASP A 56 4.90 -13.55 0.89
N LEU A 57 4.90 -12.41 0.20
CA LEU A 57 5.40 -11.12 0.69
C LEU A 57 4.33 -10.03 0.69
N VAL A 58 3.25 -10.24 1.45
CA VAL A 58 2.27 -9.17 1.75
C VAL A 58 2.58 -8.58 3.11
N GLU A 59 3.25 -7.42 3.10
CA GLU A 59 3.57 -6.69 4.31
C GLU A 59 2.49 -5.65 4.61
N ILE A 60 1.84 -5.75 5.76
CA ILE A 60 0.82 -4.79 6.17
C ILE A 60 1.51 -3.58 6.81
N LEU A 61 1.26 -2.40 6.24
CA LEU A 61 1.72 -1.13 6.78
C LEU A 61 0.72 -0.64 7.84
N ASP A 62 1.24 -0.42 9.04
CA ASP A 62 0.49 0.21 10.12
C ASP A 62 0.84 1.71 10.18
N PRO A 63 -0.13 2.61 9.94
CA PRO A 63 0.11 4.05 10.04
C PRO A 63 0.64 4.48 11.41
N ALA A 64 0.27 3.78 12.50
CA ALA A 64 0.76 4.11 13.85
C ALA A 64 2.26 3.83 14.02
N THR A 65 2.83 2.93 13.22
CA THR A 65 4.27 2.60 13.25
C THR A 65 5.10 3.47 12.30
N THR A 66 4.47 4.38 11.57
CA THR A 66 5.18 5.25 10.64
C THR A 66 5.99 6.29 11.42
N ARG A 67 7.31 6.26 11.24
CA ARG A 67 8.21 7.26 11.83
C ARG A 67 8.08 8.57 11.05
N LEU A 68 7.55 9.60 11.70
CA LEU A 68 7.61 10.97 11.17
C LEU A 68 9.06 11.45 11.21
N VAL A 69 9.57 11.88 10.07
CA VAL A 69 10.91 12.46 9.94
C VAL A 69 10.72 13.92 9.51
N GLN A 70 11.40 14.82 10.20
CA GLN A 70 11.39 16.23 9.84
C GLN A 70 12.12 16.42 8.51
N ASP A 71 11.47 17.10 7.56
CA ASP A 71 12.12 17.45 6.30
C ASP A 71 13.19 18.53 6.58
N HIS A 72 14.44 18.21 6.26
CA HIS A 72 15.59 19.12 6.36
C HIS A 72 16.07 19.60 4.99
N SER A 73 15.27 19.39 3.93
CA SER A 73 15.65 19.82 2.60
C SER A 73 15.82 21.35 2.56
N PRO A 74 16.94 21.87 2.00
CA PRO A 74 17.20 23.31 1.96
C PRO A 74 16.41 24.05 0.87
N TYR A 75 15.50 23.39 0.14
CA TYR A 75 14.85 23.92 -1.06
C TYR A 75 13.32 23.90 -0.98
N ILE A 76 12.73 24.72 -0.11
CA ILE A 76 11.46 25.39 -0.43
C ILE A 76 11.41 26.74 0.30
N ILE A 77 11.95 27.76 -0.36
CA ILE A 77 11.81 29.16 0.00
C ILE A 77 11.26 29.88 -1.24
N ASN A 78 9.99 30.27 -1.23
CA ASN A 78 9.23 30.90 -2.34
C ASN A 78 8.56 29.97 -3.37
N THR A 79 7.53 29.23 -2.96
CA THR A 79 6.41 28.98 -3.87
C THR A 79 5.39 30.08 -3.63
N LYS A 80 5.41 31.14 -4.45
CA LYS A 80 4.29 32.09 -4.49
C LYS A 80 3.10 31.34 -5.09
N ALA A 81 2.03 31.17 -4.31
CA ALA A 81 0.71 30.93 -4.88
C ALA A 81 0.30 32.22 -5.59
N GLN A 82 0.30 32.23 -6.92
CA GLN A 82 -0.35 33.30 -7.67
C GLN A 82 -1.86 33.12 -7.49
N ALA A 83 -2.48 34.14 -6.92
CA ALA A 83 -3.93 34.34 -6.90
C ALA A 83 -4.42 34.92 -8.22
#